data_AF-A0A1U9MK04-F1
#
_entry.id   AF-A0A1U9MK04-F1
#
_cell.length_a   1.000
_cell.length_b   1.000
_cell.length_c   1.000
_cell.angle_alpha   90.00
_cell.angle_beta   90.00
_cell.angle_gamma   90.00
#
_symmetry.space_group_name_H-M   'P 1'
#
loop_
_entity.id
_entity.type
_entity.pdbx_description
1 polymer ?
#
loop_
_entity_poly.entity_id
_entity_poly.type
_entity_poly.pdbx_seq_one_letter_code
_entity_poly.pdbx_strand_id
1 'polypeptide(L)'
;MTTNIPLDSELDFYPIATGLTRPSTFKGVPLQYAAICGMLTALGFVFLEDLRLLLIYPVFHAIGYALQIWDNRFIDICFLRFRKGWNVKNVKFWKGNSYHV
;
A
#
# COMPACT_ATOMS: atom_id res chain seq x y z
N MET A 1 6.30 36.93 -12.19
CA MET A 1 7.35 37.07 -11.16
C MET A 1 8.28 35.87 -11.32
N THR A 2 9.29 36.00 -12.18
CA THR A 2 10.25 34.93 -12.50
C THR A 2 11.34 34.97 -11.43
N THR A 3 11.26 34.06 -10.47
CA THR A 3 12.27 33.94 -9.42
C THR A 3 13.54 33.37 -10.03
N ASN A 4 14.64 34.12 -10.01
CA ASN A 4 15.98 33.69 -10.42
C ASN A 4 16.55 32.71 -9.40
N ILE A 5 15.90 31.56 -9.28
CA ILE A 5 16.35 30.44 -8.46
C ILE A 5 17.50 29.78 -9.24
N PRO A 6 18.69 29.61 -8.64
CA PRO A 6 19.80 28.98 -9.33
C PRO A 6 19.43 27.51 -9.64
N LEU A 7 19.75 27.06 -10.86
CA LEU A 7 19.28 25.79 -11.42
C LEU A 7 19.67 24.56 -10.57
N ASP A 8 20.72 24.68 -9.77
CA ASP A 8 21.21 23.68 -8.81
C ASP A 8 20.22 23.43 -7.67
N SER A 9 19.57 24.48 -7.15
CA SER A 9 18.61 24.35 -6.05
C SER A 9 17.30 23.66 -6.46
N GLU A 10 16.90 23.75 -7.73
CA GLU A 10 15.79 22.95 -8.25
C GLU A 10 16.13 21.46 -8.27
N LEU A 11 17.35 21.10 -8.70
CA LEU A 11 17.80 19.70 -8.78
C LEU A 11 17.82 19.00 -7.42
N ASP A 12 18.14 19.74 -6.35
CA ASP A 12 18.11 19.22 -4.98
C ASP A 12 16.68 19.08 -4.43
N PHE A 13 15.75 19.93 -4.89
CA PHE A 13 14.37 19.93 -4.40
C PHE A 13 13.56 18.72 -4.88
N TYR A 14 13.69 18.33 -6.16
CA TYR A 14 12.91 17.23 -6.76
C TYR A 14 13.03 15.87 -6.02
N PRO A 15 14.22 15.35 -5.67
CA PRO A 15 14.34 14.08 -4.96
C PRO A 15 13.79 14.16 -3.54
N ILE A 16 13.93 15.30 -2.87
CA ILE A 16 13.39 15.54 -1.52
C ILE A 16 11.86 15.55 -1.55
N ALA A 17 11.26 16.31 -2.48
CA ALA A 17 9.80 16.36 -2.66
C ALA A 17 9.22 14.98 -3.03
N THR A 18 9.94 14.22 -3.87
CA THR A 18 9.55 12.84 -4.22
C THR A 18 9.67 11.90 -3.03
N GLY A 19 10.73 12.03 -2.22
CA GLY A 19 10.93 11.23 -1.01
C GLY A 19 9.88 11.51 0.07
N LEU A 20 9.46 12.77 0.22
CA LEU A 20 8.41 13.20 1.16
C LEU A 20 7.00 12.73 0.76
N THR A 21 6.76 12.52 -0.54
CA THR A 21 5.45 12.11 -1.05
C THR A 21 5.32 10.61 -1.31
N ARG A 22 6.44 9.86 -1.26
CA ARG A 22 6.39 8.40 -1.38
C ARG A 22 5.77 7.79 -0.11
N PRO A 23 4.96 6.73 -0.24
CA PRO A 23 4.43 6.01 0.92
C PRO A 23 5.58 5.40 1.74
N SER A 24 5.42 5.36 3.07
CA SER A 24 6.42 4.77 3.98
C SER A 24 6.52 3.26 3.75
N THR A 25 7.71 2.80 3.36
CA THR A 25 8.01 1.39 3.05
C THR A 25 8.94 0.77 4.09
N PHE A 26 8.65 -0.46 4.50
CA PHE A 26 9.52 -1.31 5.32
C PHE A 26 10.00 -2.51 4.50
N LYS A 27 11.32 -2.67 4.35
CA LYS A 27 11.95 -3.75 3.56
C LYS A 27 11.39 -3.91 2.13
N GLY A 28 11.02 -2.80 1.50
CA GLY A 28 10.50 -2.79 0.13
C GLY A 28 8.99 -3.02 -0.01
N VAL A 29 8.24 -3.11 1.10
CA VAL A 29 6.77 -3.23 1.08
C VAL A 29 6.15 -2.13 1.95
N PRO A 30 4.94 -1.61 1.67
CA PRO A 30 4.31 -0.57 2.48
C PRO A 30 4.17 -1.00 3.93
N LEU A 31 4.44 -0.08 4.86
CA LEU A 31 4.46 -0.37 6.30
C LEU A 31 3.14 -1.01 6.78
N GLN A 32 2.01 -0.53 6.26
CA GLN A 32 0.68 -1.06 6.60
C GLN A 32 0.52 -2.53 6.21
N TYR A 33 1.02 -2.93 5.04
CA TYR A 33 0.96 -4.32 4.60
C TYR A 33 1.85 -5.23 5.45
N ALA A 34 3.08 -4.79 5.74
CA ALA A 34 4.00 -5.54 6.59
C ALA A 34 3.42 -5.76 7.99
N ALA A 35 2.74 -4.73 8.54
CA ALA A 35 2.05 -4.82 9.81
C ALA A 35 0.88 -5.83 9.77
N ILE A 36 0.04 -5.81 8.73
CA ILE A 36 -1.06 -6.78 8.58
C ILE A 36 -0.53 -8.20 8.45
N CYS A 37 0.49 -8.43 7.62
CA CYS A 37 1.06 -9.77 7.46
C CYS A 37 1.65 -10.28 8.77
N GLY A 38 2.35 -9.42 9.52
CA GLY A 38 2.88 -9.75 10.84
C GLY A 38 1.78 -10.08 11.83
N MET A 39 0.73 -9.25 11.87
CA MET A 39 -0.40 -9.42 12.76
C MET A 39 -1.21 -10.68 12.44
N LEU A 40 -1.51 -10.96 11.17
CA LEU A 40 -2.20 -12.18 10.74
C LEU A 40 -1.38 -13.44 11.05
N THR A 41 -0.07 -13.39 10.87
CA THR A 41 0.79 -14.53 11.19
C THR A 41 0.85 -14.76 12.70
N ALA A 42 0.98 -13.70 13.50
CA ALA A 42 0.98 -13.78 14.95
C ALA A 42 -0.38 -14.28 15.48
N LEU A 43 -1.49 -13.78 14.94
CA LEU A 43 -2.84 -14.26 15.27
C LEU A 43 -2.98 -15.74 14.92
N GLY A 44 -2.60 -16.15 13.70
CA GLY A 44 -2.64 -17.56 13.30
C GLY A 44 -1.83 -18.45 14.22
N PHE A 45 -0.61 -18.04 14.58
CA PHE A 45 0.24 -18.75 15.53
C PHE A 45 -0.43 -18.93 16.90
N VAL A 46 -1.04 -17.89 17.45
CA VAL A 46 -1.72 -17.96 18.76
C VAL A 46 -2.99 -18.82 18.69
N PHE A 47 -3.77 -18.72 17.61
CA PHE A 47 -5.03 -19.46 17.47
C PHE A 47 -4.85 -20.96 17.23
N LEU A 48 -3.82 -21.34 16.49
CA LEU A 48 -3.56 -22.74 16.09
C LEU A 48 -2.45 -23.39 16.90
N GLU A 49 -1.71 -22.61 17.71
CA GLU A 49 -0.59 -23.04 18.55
C GLU A 49 0.54 -23.76 17.79
N ASP A 50 0.63 -23.56 16.46
CA ASP A 50 1.62 -24.21 15.60
C ASP A 50 2.73 -23.23 15.20
N LEU A 51 3.94 -23.48 15.68
CA LEU A 51 5.15 -22.70 15.37
C LEU A 51 5.44 -22.62 13.86
N ARG A 52 5.01 -23.61 13.07
CA ARG A 52 5.20 -23.63 11.61
C ARG A 52 4.50 -22.48 10.91
N LEU A 53 3.45 -21.92 11.52
CA LEU A 53 2.73 -20.76 10.97
C LEU A 53 3.61 -19.52 10.88
N LEU A 54 4.67 -19.43 11.68
CA LEU A 54 5.61 -18.32 11.64
C LEU A 54 6.39 -18.28 10.30
N LEU A 55 6.61 -19.44 9.66
CA LEU A 55 7.21 -19.54 8.32
C LEU A 55 6.31 -19.00 7.21
N ILE A 56 5.02 -18.78 7.48
CA ILE A 56 4.10 -18.21 6.49
C ILE A 56 4.33 -16.70 6.32
N TYR A 57 4.83 -16.01 7.35
CA TYR A 57 5.15 -14.58 7.27
C TYR A 57 6.04 -14.21 6.08
N PRO A 58 7.24 -14.80 5.90
CA PRO A 58 8.10 -14.46 4.76
C PRO A 58 7.45 -14.77 3.41
N VAL A 59 6.60 -15.79 3.32
CA VAL A 59 5.86 -16.13 2.09
C VAL A 59 4.89 -15.01 1.74
N PHE A 60 4.05 -14.58 2.68
CA PHE A 60 3.15 -13.44 2.44
C PHE A 60 3.93 -12.15 2.16
N HIS A 61 5.02 -11.90 2.89
CA HIS A 61 5.84 -10.72 2.66
C HIS A 61 6.46 -10.70 1.26
N ALA A 62 6.92 -11.85 0.76
CA ALA A 62 7.46 -11.99 -0.59
C ALA A 62 6.39 -11.73 -1.67
N ILE A 63 5.15 -12.17 -1.45
CA ILE A 63 4.03 -11.86 -2.37
C ILE A 63 3.78 -10.36 -2.40
N GLY A 64 3.73 -9.71 -1.23
CA GLY A 64 3.58 -8.25 -1.14
C GLY A 64 4.72 -7.50 -1.84
N TYR A 65 5.94 -7.99 -1.71
CA TYR A 65 7.11 -7.45 -2.40
C TYR A 65 7.00 -7.57 -3.92
N ALA A 66 6.58 -8.73 -4.43
CA ALA A 66 6.37 -8.93 -5.87
C ALA A 66 5.26 -8.01 -6.43
N LEU A 67 4.17 -7.82 -5.69
CA LEU A 67 3.09 -6.90 -6.08
C LEU A 67 3.57 -5.44 -6.09
N GLN A 68 4.45 -5.06 -5.16
CA GLN A 68 5.01 -3.71 -5.08
C GLN A 68 5.92 -3.37 -6.26
N ILE A 69 6.66 -4.36 -6.80
CA ILE A 69 7.47 -4.19 -8.01
C ILE A 69 6.58 -3.82 -9.20
N TRP A 70 5.36 -4.35 -9.25
CA TRP A 70 4.41 -4.05 -10.32
C TRP A 70 3.80 -2.65 -10.17
N ASP A 71 3.33 -2.29 -8.98
CA ASP A 71 2.83 -0.95 -8.67
C ASP A 71 3.07 -0.60 -7.19
N ASN A 72 3.78 0.51 -6.96
CA ASN A 72 4.11 1.02 -5.63
C ASN A 72 2.87 1.41 -4.79
N ARG A 73 1.71 1.61 -5.41
CA ARG A 73 0.46 2.00 -4.73
C ARG A 73 -0.59 0.89 -4.74
N PHE A 74 -0.24 -0.32 -5.17
CA PHE A 74 -1.19 -1.43 -5.27
C PHE A 74 -1.96 -1.67 -3.96
N ILE A 75 -1.21 -1.74 -2.85
CA ILE A 75 -1.78 -1.96 -1.51
C ILE A 75 -2.72 -0.83 -1.09
N ASP A 76 -2.35 0.42 -1.31
CA ASP A 76 -3.18 1.58 -0.97
C ASP A 76 -4.50 1.57 -1.76
N ILE A 77 -4.44 1.17 -3.03
CA ILE A 77 -5.62 1.02 -3.88
C ILE A 77 -6.52 -0.11 -3.37
N CYS A 78 -5.95 -1.25 -2.96
CA CYS A 78 -6.70 -2.34 -2.33
C CYS A 78 -7.40 -1.86 -1.05
N PHE A 79 -6.70 -1.16 -0.16
CA PHE A 79 -7.32 -0.59 1.04
C PHE A 79 -8.41 0.42 0.72
N LEU A 80 -8.17 1.31 -0.25
CA LEU A 80 -9.16 2.29 -0.68
C LEU A 80 -10.42 1.59 -1.21
N ARG A 81 -10.25 0.50 -1.95
CA ARG A 81 -11.33 -0.35 -2.46
C ARG A 81 -12.09 -1.05 -1.33
N PHE A 82 -11.39 -1.56 -0.32
CA PHE A 82 -12.04 -2.11 0.88
C PHE A 82 -12.81 -1.05 1.66
N ARG A 83 -12.28 0.18 1.76
CA ARG A 83 -12.89 1.29 2.52
C ARG A 83 -14.08 1.93 1.83
N LYS A 84 -13.99 2.21 0.52
CA LYS A 84 -15.10 2.79 -0.26
C LYS A 84 -16.22 1.78 -0.53
N GLY A 85 -16.03 0.52 -0.13
CA GLY A 85 -16.95 -0.58 -0.41
C GLY A 85 -16.75 -1.12 -1.82
N TRP A 86 -17.13 -2.39 -2.02
CA TRP A 86 -17.22 -2.95 -3.36
C TRP A 86 -18.34 -2.28 -4.13
N ASN A 87 -18.19 -2.06 -5.44
CA ASN A 87 -19.22 -1.47 -6.28
C ASN A 87 -20.59 -2.11 -5.99
N VAL A 88 -21.56 -1.29 -5.62
CA VAL A 88 -22.93 -1.74 -5.35
C VAL A 88 -23.45 -2.49 -6.58
N LYS A 89 -24.09 -3.66 -6.38
CA LYS A 89 -24.65 -4.48 -7.47
C LYS A 89 -25.62 -3.69 -8.37
N ASN A 90 -26.19 -2.61 -7.83
CA ASN A 90 -27.11 -1.72 -8.54
C ASN A 90 -26.43 -0.80 -9.59
N VAL A 91 -25.09 -0.79 -9.68
CA VAL A 91 -24.33 -0.07 -10.73
C VAL A 91 -24.80 -0.45 -12.13
N LYS A 92 -25.20 -1.71 -12.35
CA LYS A 92 -25.63 -2.17 -13.68
C LYS A 92 -27.01 -1.61 -14.07
N PHE A 93 -27.87 -1.35 -13.08
CA PHE A 93 -29.21 -0.79 -13.28
C PHE A 93 -29.17 0.73 -13.41
N TRP A 94 -28.43 1.42 -12.53
CA TRP A 94 -28.39 2.88 -12.48
C TRP A 94 -27.26 3.52 -13.32
N LYS A 95 -26.35 2.72 -13.89
CA LYS A 95 -25.16 3.17 -14.64
C LYS A 95 -24.28 4.20 -13.90
N GLY A 96 -24.44 4.32 -12.58
CA GLY A 96 -23.74 5.26 -11.73
C GLY A 96 -23.53 4.66 -10.33
N ASN A 97 -22.36 4.90 -9.74
CA ASN A 97 -22.06 4.49 -8.38
C ASN A 97 -22.42 5.65 -7.43
N SER A 98 -23.54 5.52 -6.71
CA SER A 98 -24.04 6.56 -5.78
C SER A 98 -23.08 6.89 -4.63
N TYR A 99 -22.04 6.08 -4.39
CA TYR A 99 -21.05 6.28 -3.32
C TYR A 99 -19.69 6.78 -3.82
N HIS A 100 -19.60 7.21 -5.08
CA HIS A 100 -18.41 7.87 -5.62
C HIS A 100 -18.49 9.38 -5.33
N VAL A 101 -18.01 9.78 -4.15
CA VAL A 101 -17.50 11.15 -3.90
C VAL A 101 -16.04 11.24 -4.30
#